data_AF-A0A9P6GPW8-F1
#
_entry.id   AF-A0A9P6GPW8-F1
#
_cell.length_a   1.000
_cell.length_b   1.000
_cell.length_c   1.000
_cell.angle_alpha   90.00
_cell.angle_beta   90.00
_cell.angle_gamma   90.00
#
_symmetry.space_group_name_H-M   'P 1'
#
loop_
_entity.id
_entity.type
_entity.pdbx_description
1 polymer ?
#
loop_
_entity_poly.entity_id
_entity_poly.type
_entity_poly.pdbx_seq_one_letter_code
_entity_poly.pdbx_strand_id
1 'polypeptide(L)'
;MAGNTIVLITGANSGIGYAASKIISSASPNYHVIVAGRSLQASIAAAAKKVEQEFGRVDVLINNAGVAHSSEASYKAQINAITETNVIGPLLVCEQFMPLVLKSKKPYSIFVSSSLASLGLATTPGSHYDSEMWQVYRMTKSALNMIAGVKVFPMCPGLVRSNLRGAKEENVSAGGRAGSADVSGETILSIIEGKRDIDVGKFVHKDGVHEWCSRMVNSRVPIYLPEIV
;
A
#
# COMPACT_ATOMS: atom_id res chain seq x y z
N MET A 1 13.32 25.31 -15.82
CA MET A 1 12.00 24.99 -15.21
C MET A 1 12.05 23.55 -14.75
N ALA A 2 11.84 23.27 -13.47
CA ALA A 2 11.74 21.89 -13.00
C ALA A 2 10.49 21.27 -13.64
N GLY A 3 10.64 20.16 -14.37
CA GLY A 3 9.52 19.51 -15.03
C GLY A 3 8.50 18.98 -14.01
N ASN A 4 7.23 18.84 -14.44
CA ASN A 4 6.17 18.29 -13.60
C ASN A 4 6.56 16.92 -13.02
N THR A 5 6.21 16.67 -11.77
CA THR A 5 6.32 15.35 -11.15
C THR A 5 5.03 14.59 -11.37
N ILE A 6 5.12 13.47 -12.09
CA ILE A 6 3.97 12.65 -12.48
C ILE A 6 3.74 11.58 -11.42
N VAL A 7 2.61 11.67 -10.72
CA VAL A 7 2.24 10.78 -9.62
C VAL A 7 1.07 9.91 -10.06
N LEU A 8 1.26 8.61 -10.15
CA LEU A 8 0.17 7.66 -10.42
C LEU A 8 -0.27 6.98 -9.13
N ILE A 9 -1.57 7.01 -8.83
CA ILE A 9 -2.14 6.41 -7.63
C ILE A 9 -3.35 5.53 -7.94
N THR A 10 -3.35 4.31 -7.40
CA THR A 10 -4.47 3.37 -7.54
C THR A 10 -5.46 3.50 -6.39
N GLY A 11 -6.76 3.27 -6.64
CA GLY A 11 -7.76 3.22 -5.57
C GLY A 11 -8.00 4.55 -4.83
N ALA A 12 -7.89 5.68 -5.54
CA ALA A 12 -8.05 7.02 -4.96
C ALA A 12 -9.48 7.58 -5.06
N ASN A 13 -10.50 6.72 -5.07
CA ASN A 13 -11.91 7.15 -5.09
C ASN A 13 -12.43 7.54 -3.70
N SER A 14 -11.75 7.13 -2.62
CA SER A 14 -12.13 7.41 -1.23
C SER A 14 -10.94 7.24 -0.29
N GLY A 15 -11.12 7.58 0.99
CA GLY A 15 -10.17 7.28 2.07
C GLY A 15 -8.76 7.83 1.80
N ILE A 16 -7.75 7.00 2.07
CA ILE A 16 -6.32 7.35 1.99
C ILE A 16 -5.94 7.83 0.60
N GLY A 17 -6.32 7.09 -0.45
CA GLY A 17 -5.95 7.44 -1.82
C GLY A 17 -6.54 8.78 -2.26
N TYR A 18 -7.79 9.06 -1.90
CA TYR A 18 -8.41 10.35 -2.20
C TYR A 18 -7.74 11.50 -1.43
N ALA A 19 -7.51 11.32 -0.14
CA ALA A 19 -6.83 12.32 0.70
C ALA A 19 -5.42 12.62 0.17
N ALA A 20 -4.64 11.58 -0.15
CA ALA A 20 -3.31 11.71 -0.74
C ALA A 20 -3.35 12.46 -2.08
N SER A 21 -4.26 12.11 -2.99
CA SER A 21 -4.43 12.81 -4.27
C SER A 21 -4.69 14.31 -4.09
N LYS A 22 -5.55 14.67 -3.12
CA LYS A 22 -5.87 16.08 -2.82
C LYS A 22 -4.67 16.82 -2.23
N ILE A 23 -4.00 16.22 -1.24
CA ILE A 23 -2.85 16.81 -0.58
C ILE A 23 -1.69 17.01 -1.55
N ILE A 24 -1.36 15.99 -2.35
CA ILE A 24 -0.27 16.06 -3.33
C ILE A 24 -0.56 17.11 -4.39
N SER A 25 -1.76 17.11 -4.98
CA SER A 25 -2.11 18.11 -6.01
C SER A 25 -2.18 19.54 -5.47
N SER A 26 -2.50 19.72 -4.19
CA SER A 26 -2.53 21.05 -3.55
C SER A 26 -1.15 21.53 -3.10
N ALA A 27 -0.20 20.62 -2.87
CA ALA A 27 1.13 20.95 -2.37
C ALA A 27 1.99 21.72 -3.39
N SER A 28 1.79 21.47 -4.68
CA SER A 28 2.50 22.19 -5.74
C SER A 28 1.76 22.09 -7.08
N PRO A 29 1.70 23.17 -7.88
CA PRO A 29 1.19 23.10 -9.26
C PRO A 29 2.04 22.21 -10.18
N ASN A 30 3.25 21.84 -9.75
CA ASN A 30 4.13 20.94 -10.51
C ASN A 30 3.80 19.45 -10.27
N TYR A 31 2.91 19.11 -9.33
CA TYR A 31 2.45 17.73 -9.15
C TYR A 31 1.26 17.46 -10.07
N HIS A 32 1.42 16.47 -10.95
CA HIS A 32 0.33 15.97 -11.79
C HIS A 32 -0.10 14.60 -11.28
N VAL A 33 -1.30 14.52 -10.68
CA VAL A 33 -1.81 13.29 -10.07
C VAL A 33 -2.75 12.56 -11.03
N ILE A 34 -2.39 11.34 -11.40
CA ILE A 34 -3.17 10.44 -12.25
C ILE A 34 -3.81 9.38 -11.35
N VAL A 35 -5.15 9.34 -11.34
CA VAL A 35 -5.90 8.32 -10.61
C VAL A 35 -6.19 7.14 -11.53
N ALA A 36 -5.61 5.98 -11.20
CA ALA A 36 -5.84 4.74 -11.92
C ALA A 36 -6.94 3.90 -11.24
N GLY A 37 -7.96 3.54 -12.02
CA GLY A 37 -9.04 2.64 -11.59
C GLY A 37 -8.63 1.16 -11.64
N ARG A 38 -9.42 0.31 -10.98
CA ARG A 38 -9.31 -1.16 -11.08
C ARG A 38 -10.03 -1.62 -12.33
N SER A 39 -9.32 -2.20 -13.29
CA SER A 39 -9.92 -2.95 -14.38
C SER A 39 -8.90 -4.02 -14.84
N LEU A 40 -9.42 -5.08 -15.47
CA LEU A 40 -8.69 -6.25 -15.98
C LEU A 40 -7.35 -5.87 -16.64
N GLN A 41 -6.39 -6.79 -16.70
CA GLN A 41 -5.03 -6.57 -17.23
C GLN A 41 -4.98 -5.79 -18.57
N ALA A 42 -5.93 -6.05 -19.48
CA ALA A 42 -6.10 -5.31 -20.74
C ALA A 42 -6.29 -3.79 -20.54
N SER A 43 -6.95 -3.38 -19.47
CA SER A 43 -7.12 -1.99 -19.07
C SER A 43 -5.89 -1.38 -18.40
N ILE A 44 -5.07 -2.16 -17.69
CA ILE A 44 -3.84 -1.64 -17.05
C ILE A 44 -2.79 -1.34 -18.12
N ALA A 45 -2.60 -2.26 -19.07
CA ALA A 45 -1.68 -2.05 -20.20
C ALA A 45 -2.11 -0.85 -21.06
N ALA A 46 -3.40 -0.71 -21.34
CA ALA A 46 -3.94 0.46 -22.05
C ALA A 46 -3.73 1.77 -21.28
N ALA A 47 -3.91 1.75 -19.95
CA ALA A 47 -3.64 2.90 -19.10
C ALA A 47 -2.14 3.28 -19.11
N ALA A 48 -1.24 2.30 -19.00
CA ALA A 48 0.20 2.53 -19.07
C ALA A 48 0.59 3.15 -20.42
N LYS A 49 0.07 2.63 -21.53
CA LYS A 49 0.31 3.20 -22.87
C LYS A 49 -0.20 4.65 -22.98
N LYS A 50 -1.38 4.95 -22.42
CA LYS A 50 -1.91 6.31 -22.41
C LYS A 50 -1.01 7.27 -21.62
N VAL A 51 -0.58 6.86 -20.42
CA VAL A 51 0.34 7.65 -19.59
C VAL A 51 1.70 7.83 -20.28
N GLU A 52 2.21 6.81 -20.97
CA GLU A 52 3.42 6.92 -21.77
C GLU A 52 3.28 7.96 -22.88
N GLN A 53 2.18 7.93 -23.63
CA GLN A 53 1.93 8.86 -24.73
C GLN A 53 1.81 10.30 -24.26
N GLU A 54 1.19 10.52 -23.10
CA GLU A 54 0.89 11.86 -22.59
C GLU A 54 2.02 12.47 -21.77
N PHE A 55 2.70 11.66 -20.94
CA PHE A 55 3.69 12.13 -19.97
C PHE A 55 5.10 11.55 -20.18
N GLY A 56 5.22 10.44 -20.91
CA GLY A 56 6.50 9.78 -21.20
C GLY A 56 7.16 9.05 -20.03
N ARG A 57 6.71 9.28 -18.80
CA ARG A 57 7.26 8.70 -17.56
C ARG A 57 6.24 8.70 -16.43
N VAL A 58 6.57 8.00 -15.35
CA VAL A 58 5.93 8.13 -14.04
C VAL A 58 7.04 8.40 -13.02
N ASP A 59 6.91 9.42 -12.18
CA ASP A 59 7.91 9.73 -11.16
C ASP A 59 7.59 9.02 -9.84
N VAL A 60 6.30 8.87 -9.52
CA VAL A 60 5.84 8.20 -8.29
C VAL A 60 4.73 7.22 -8.63
N LEU A 61 4.90 5.94 -8.26
CA LEU A 61 3.88 4.91 -8.38
C LEU A 61 3.36 4.55 -6.99
N ILE A 62 2.07 4.82 -6.73
CA ILE A 62 1.41 4.58 -5.44
C ILE A 62 0.37 3.46 -5.59
N ASN A 63 0.71 2.28 -5.09
CA ASN A 63 -0.19 1.15 -4.96
C ASN A 63 -0.99 1.29 -3.66
N ASN A 64 -2.17 1.91 -3.75
CA ASN A 64 -3.04 2.17 -2.60
C ASN A 64 -4.29 1.28 -2.54
N ALA A 65 -4.78 0.80 -3.68
CA ALA A 65 -5.97 -0.05 -3.71
C ALA A 65 -5.82 -1.27 -2.77
N GLY A 66 -6.85 -1.53 -1.95
CA GLY A 66 -6.85 -2.66 -1.05
C GLY A 66 -8.18 -2.89 -0.35
N VAL A 67 -8.44 -4.13 0.02
CA VAL A 67 -9.65 -4.58 0.74
C VAL A 67 -9.26 -5.48 1.90
N ALA A 68 -10.03 -5.45 2.98
CA ALA A 68 -9.82 -6.34 4.13
C ALA A 68 -10.90 -7.43 4.25
N HIS A 69 -11.97 -7.33 3.46
CA HIS A 69 -13.07 -8.28 3.41
C HIS A 69 -13.51 -8.52 1.97
N SER A 70 -14.22 -9.63 1.77
CA SER A 70 -14.89 -9.97 0.52
C SER A 70 -16.27 -10.56 0.84
N SER A 71 -17.26 -10.28 0.00
CA SER A 71 -18.62 -10.83 0.10
C SER A 71 -18.79 -12.18 -0.59
N GLU A 72 -17.70 -12.78 -1.06
CA GLU A 72 -17.71 -14.09 -1.72
C GLU A 72 -18.24 -15.20 -0.79
N ALA A 73 -18.97 -16.14 -1.38
CA ALA A 73 -19.75 -17.13 -0.63
C ALA A 73 -18.90 -18.14 0.16
N SER A 74 -17.70 -18.48 -0.33
CA SER A 74 -16.80 -19.43 0.33
C SER A 74 -15.55 -18.74 0.88
N TYR A 75 -14.99 -19.27 1.97
CA TYR A 75 -13.76 -18.73 2.54
C TYR A 75 -12.59 -18.74 1.53
N LYS A 76 -12.47 -19.81 0.72
CA LYS A 76 -11.49 -19.88 -0.38
C LYS A 76 -11.70 -18.75 -1.40
N ALA A 77 -12.94 -18.49 -1.82
CA ALA A 77 -13.24 -17.42 -2.75
C ALA A 77 -12.96 -16.03 -2.13
N GLN A 78 -13.20 -15.85 -0.83
CA GLN A 78 -12.82 -14.62 -0.12
C GLN A 78 -11.29 -14.43 -0.10
N ILE A 79 -10.52 -15.48 0.20
CA ILE A 79 -9.05 -15.44 0.14
C ILE A 79 -8.58 -15.04 -1.25
N ASN A 80 -9.13 -15.66 -2.30
CA ASN A 80 -8.78 -15.35 -3.68
C ASN A 80 -9.09 -13.89 -4.02
N ALA A 81 -10.29 -13.39 -3.68
CA ALA A 81 -10.68 -12.02 -3.97
C ALA A 81 -9.82 -10.96 -3.25
N ILE A 82 -9.46 -11.21 -1.98
CA ILE A 82 -8.59 -10.33 -1.20
C ILE A 82 -7.17 -10.37 -1.76
N THR A 83 -6.65 -11.55 -2.11
CA THR A 83 -5.32 -11.72 -2.71
C THR A 83 -5.22 -11.06 -4.08
N GLU A 84 -6.24 -11.24 -4.92
CA GLU A 84 -6.35 -10.61 -6.22
C GLU A 84 -6.22 -9.09 -6.11
N THR A 85 -6.95 -8.50 -5.15
CA THR A 85 -6.96 -7.05 -4.96
C THR A 85 -5.68 -6.53 -4.31
N ASN A 86 -5.18 -7.20 -3.27
CA ASN A 86 -4.11 -6.68 -2.43
C ASN A 86 -2.72 -7.05 -2.91
N VAL A 87 -2.57 -8.08 -3.76
CA VAL A 87 -1.27 -8.62 -4.19
C VAL A 87 -1.16 -8.64 -5.70
N ILE A 88 -2.07 -9.35 -6.39
CA ILE A 88 -1.98 -9.56 -7.84
C ILE A 88 -2.18 -8.23 -8.58
N GLY A 89 -3.19 -7.45 -8.21
CA GLY A 89 -3.43 -6.12 -8.78
C GLY A 89 -2.19 -5.21 -8.72
N PRO A 90 -1.62 -4.93 -7.53
CA PRO A 90 -0.38 -4.17 -7.41
C PRO A 90 0.81 -4.75 -8.18
N LEU A 91 0.94 -6.08 -8.25
CA LEU A 91 2.00 -6.74 -9.01
C LEU A 91 1.86 -6.44 -10.51
N LEU A 92 0.65 -6.59 -11.06
CA LEU A 92 0.35 -6.28 -12.47
C LEU A 92 0.51 -4.79 -12.78
N VAL A 93 0.13 -3.91 -11.86
CA VAL A 93 0.38 -2.46 -11.99
C VAL A 93 1.88 -2.19 -12.06
N CYS A 94 2.68 -2.81 -11.19
CA CYS A 94 4.13 -2.67 -11.23
C CYS A 94 4.69 -3.19 -12.56
N GLU A 95 4.30 -4.38 -13.02
CA GLU A 95 4.74 -4.95 -14.30
C GLU A 95 4.53 -3.97 -15.47
N GLN A 96 3.34 -3.36 -15.56
CA GLN A 96 3.00 -2.48 -16.69
C GLN A 96 3.61 -1.07 -16.59
N PHE A 97 3.73 -0.51 -15.38
CA PHE A 97 4.20 0.86 -15.20
C PHE A 97 5.69 0.98 -14.89
N MET A 98 6.38 -0.08 -14.49
CA MET A 98 7.81 -0.02 -14.15
C MET A 98 8.69 0.52 -15.29
N PRO A 99 8.46 0.18 -16.58
CA PRO A 99 9.22 0.78 -17.67
C PRO A 99 9.12 2.32 -17.73
N LEU A 100 7.99 2.90 -17.29
CA LEU A 100 7.81 4.35 -17.20
C LEU A 100 8.42 4.94 -15.93
N VAL A 101 8.35 4.19 -14.82
CA VAL A 101 8.98 4.58 -13.55
C VAL A 101 10.50 4.68 -13.70
N LEU A 102 11.11 3.72 -14.40
CA LEU A 102 12.56 3.68 -14.65
C LEU A 102 13.08 4.84 -15.51
N LYS A 103 12.21 5.53 -16.26
CA LYS A 103 12.57 6.74 -17.02
C LYS A 103 12.65 7.99 -16.14
N SER A 104 12.15 7.94 -14.91
CA SER A 104 12.22 9.06 -13.97
C SER A 104 13.63 9.26 -13.43
N LYS A 105 13.99 10.53 -13.17
CA LYS A 105 15.22 10.89 -12.45
C LYS A 105 15.09 10.73 -10.93
N LYS A 106 13.86 10.66 -10.40
CA LYS A 106 13.56 10.51 -8.98
C LYS A 106 12.39 9.52 -8.79
N PRO A 107 12.56 8.24 -9.18
CA PRO A 107 11.51 7.24 -9.09
C PRO A 107 11.22 6.86 -7.63
N TYR A 108 9.95 6.77 -7.28
CA TYR A 108 9.48 6.20 -6.02
C TYR A 108 8.37 5.17 -6.24
N SER A 109 8.44 4.06 -5.52
CA SER A 109 7.39 3.03 -5.49
C SER A 109 6.82 2.94 -4.08
N ILE A 110 5.60 3.43 -3.87
CA ILE A 110 4.94 3.47 -2.55
C ILE A 110 3.83 2.42 -2.51
N PHE A 111 3.87 1.54 -1.52
CA PHE A 111 2.85 0.52 -1.30
C PHE A 111 2.10 0.83 0.00
N VAL A 112 0.83 1.23 -0.10
CA VAL A 112 0.01 1.49 1.10
C VAL A 112 -0.35 0.16 1.74
N SER A 113 0.34 -0.14 2.82
CA SER A 113 0.29 -1.39 3.55
C SER A 113 -0.56 -1.25 4.81
N SER A 114 -0.17 -1.90 5.90
CA SER A 114 -0.79 -1.82 7.22
C SER A 114 0.18 -2.31 8.28
N SER A 115 0.21 -1.73 9.47
CA SER A 115 1.05 -2.22 10.58
C SER A 115 0.79 -3.69 10.92
N LEU A 116 -0.41 -4.20 10.62
CA LEU A 116 -0.75 -5.63 10.69
C LEU A 116 0.13 -6.52 9.80
N ALA A 117 0.77 -5.96 8.79
CA ALA A 117 1.67 -6.68 7.89
C ALA A 117 3.04 -6.97 8.53
N SER A 118 3.42 -6.26 9.60
CA SER A 118 4.69 -6.48 10.27
C SER A 118 4.67 -7.78 11.07
N LEU A 119 5.61 -8.66 10.78
CA LEU A 119 5.86 -9.85 11.61
C LEU A 119 6.35 -9.44 12.99
N GLY A 120 7.24 -8.46 13.10
CA GLY A 120 7.76 -7.99 14.40
C GLY A 120 6.66 -7.47 15.32
N LEU A 121 5.71 -6.69 14.80
CA LEU A 121 4.56 -6.22 15.58
C LEU A 121 3.60 -7.38 15.89
N ALA A 122 3.32 -8.24 14.91
CA ALA A 122 2.38 -9.35 15.06
C ALA A 122 2.83 -10.41 16.07
N THR A 123 4.13 -10.61 16.25
CA THR A 123 4.69 -11.60 17.20
C THR A 123 5.11 -11.00 18.54
N THR A 124 4.92 -9.69 18.75
CA THR A 124 5.19 -9.05 20.04
C THR A 124 4.11 -9.46 21.04
N PRO A 125 4.45 -10.18 22.14
CA PRO A 125 3.46 -10.65 23.10
C PRO A 125 2.66 -9.50 23.72
N GLY A 126 1.34 -9.65 23.77
CA GLY A 126 0.44 -8.64 24.35
C GLY A 126 0.23 -7.40 23.49
N SER A 127 0.75 -7.37 22.25
CA SER A 127 0.48 -6.27 21.32
C SER A 127 -0.96 -6.32 20.80
N HIS A 128 -1.52 -5.17 20.42
CA HIS A 128 -2.82 -5.13 19.73
C HIS A 128 -2.82 -5.80 18.35
N TYR A 129 -1.64 -6.21 17.85
CA TYR A 129 -1.45 -6.89 16.57
C TYR A 129 -1.39 -8.42 16.69
N ASP A 130 -1.30 -8.95 17.93
CA ASP A 130 -1.31 -10.38 18.28
C ASP A 130 -2.75 -10.95 18.29
N SER A 131 -3.44 -10.83 17.16
CA SER A 131 -4.82 -11.28 16.99
C SER A 131 -4.97 -12.12 15.73
N GLU A 132 -5.69 -13.24 15.83
CA GLU A 132 -6.11 -14.05 14.69
C GLU A 132 -7.14 -13.34 13.79
N MET A 133 -7.68 -12.20 14.24
CA MET A 133 -8.53 -11.36 13.40
C MET A 133 -7.69 -10.82 12.23
N TRP A 134 -8.28 -10.80 11.03
CA TRP A 134 -7.67 -10.26 9.81
C TRP A 134 -6.50 -11.06 9.21
N GLN A 135 -6.37 -12.36 9.50
CA GLN A 135 -5.30 -13.23 8.96
C GLN A 135 -5.06 -13.06 7.44
N VAL A 136 -6.10 -13.15 6.62
CA VAL A 136 -5.98 -13.01 5.16
C VAL A 136 -5.51 -11.60 4.77
N TYR A 137 -6.04 -10.58 5.43
CA TYR A 137 -5.65 -9.20 5.17
C TYR A 137 -4.19 -8.93 5.54
N ARG A 138 -3.74 -9.37 6.73
CA ARG A 138 -2.33 -9.21 7.13
C ARG A 138 -1.38 -9.94 6.19
N MET A 139 -1.69 -11.20 5.84
CA MET A 139 -0.87 -12.01 4.94
C MET A 139 -0.72 -11.32 3.59
N THR A 140 -1.81 -10.80 3.02
CA THR A 140 -1.76 -10.12 1.71
C THR A 140 -1.03 -8.78 1.78
N LYS A 141 -1.15 -8.02 2.88
CA LYS A 141 -0.35 -6.81 3.08
C LYS A 141 1.13 -7.11 3.32
N SER A 142 1.47 -8.28 3.86
CA SER A 142 2.86 -8.73 3.94
C SER A 142 3.44 -9.15 2.59
N ALA A 143 2.65 -9.86 1.78
CA ALA A 143 3.04 -10.15 0.40
C ALA A 143 3.22 -8.87 -0.42
N LEU A 144 2.33 -7.88 -0.26
CA LEU A 144 2.43 -6.57 -0.92
C LEU A 144 3.77 -5.88 -0.65
N ASN A 145 4.29 -5.97 0.58
CA ASN A 145 5.55 -5.33 0.96
C ASN A 145 6.79 -5.99 0.33
N MET A 146 6.65 -7.18 -0.26
CA MET A 146 7.71 -7.89 -0.97
C MET A 146 7.71 -7.65 -2.48
N ILE A 147 6.71 -6.91 -3.00
CA ILE A 147 6.68 -6.57 -4.44
C ILE A 147 7.85 -5.65 -4.76
N ALA A 148 8.63 -6.03 -5.76
CA ALA A 148 9.81 -5.29 -6.19
C ALA A 148 9.43 -3.95 -6.85
N GLY A 149 10.34 -2.97 -6.74
CA GLY A 149 10.22 -1.66 -7.37
C GLY A 149 11.51 -0.85 -7.20
N VAL A 150 11.45 0.45 -7.48
CA VAL A 150 12.58 1.37 -7.31
C VAL A 150 12.29 2.35 -6.19
N LYS A 151 13.28 2.54 -5.30
CA LYS A 151 13.14 3.27 -4.02
C LYS A 151 11.81 2.91 -3.35
N VAL A 152 11.71 1.65 -2.95
CA VAL A 152 10.47 1.04 -2.47
C VAL A 152 10.16 1.51 -1.05
N PHE A 153 8.91 1.92 -0.83
CA PHE A 153 8.37 2.33 0.46
C PHE A 153 7.08 1.56 0.76
N PRO A 154 7.14 0.44 1.50
CA PRO A 154 5.96 -0.02 2.20
C PRO A 154 5.60 1.04 3.24
N MET A 155 4.36 1.53 3.21
CA MET A 155 3.90 2.64 4.06
C MET A 155 2.63 2.25 4.80
N CYS A 156 2.69 2.25 6.13
CA CYS A 156 1.56 2.04 7.01
C CYS A 156 0.81 3.37 7.20
N PRO A 157 -0.48 3.45 6.82
CA PRO A 157 -1.28 4.67 7.00
C PRO A 157 -1.71 4.91 8.46
N GLY A 158 -1.51 3.93 9.35
CA GLY A 158 -2.09 3.91 10.69
C GLY A 158 -3.59 3.64 10.69
N LEU A 159 -4.23 3.81 11.85
CA LEU A 159 -5.68 3.66 11.99
C LEU A 159 -6.37 4.97 11.58
N VAL A 160 -6.73 5.07 10.30
CA VAL A 160 -7.40 6.25 9.73
C VAL A 160 -8.78 5.94 9.21
N ARG A 161 -9.61 6.99 9.13
CA ARG A 161 -10.97 6.93 8.61
C ARG A 161 -10.97 6.44 7.16
N SER A 162 -11.56 5.27 6.93
CA SER A 162 -11.62 4.66 5.60
C SER A 162 -12.70 3.58 5.53
N ASN A 163 -13.14 3.27 4.31
CA ASN A 163 -14.15 2.24 4.05
C ASN A 163 -13.58 0.80 4.14
N LEU A 164 -12.32 0.63 4.55
CA LEU A 164 -11.64 -0.67 4.62
C LEU A 164 -12.41 -1.68 5.50
N ARG A 165 -13.05 -1.18 6.56
CA ARG A 165 -13.82 -1.95 7.55
C ARG A 165 -15.33 -1.99 7.23
N GLY A 166 -15.74 -1.41 6.11
CA GLY A 166 -17.14 -1.21 5.72
C GLY A 166 -17.54 0.26 5.62
N ALA A 167 -18.73 0.50 5.04
CA ALA A 167 -19.20 1.85 4.70
C ALA A 167 -20.03 2.54 5.80
N LYS A 168 -20.40 1.82 6.87
CA LYS A 168 -21.11 2.41 8.02
C LYS A 168 -20.16 3.29 8.82
N GLU A 169 -20.63 4.43 9.32
CA GLU A 169 -19.82 5.42 10.06
C GLU A 169 -19.07 4.81 11.26
N GLU A 170 -19.71 3.90 11.98
CA GLU A 170 -19.08 3.14 13.08
C GLU A 170 -17.82 2.39 12.61
N ASN A 171 -17.88 1.76 11.44
CA ASN A 171 -16.74 1.02 10.87
C ASN A 171 -15.69 1.97 10.29
N VAL A 172 -16.13 3.03 9.60
CA VAL A 172 -15.25 4.05 9.02
C VAL A 172 -14.40 4.68 10.10
N SER A 173 -15.03 5.10 11.21
CA SER A 173 -14.41 5.71 12.38
C SER A 173 -13.69 4.73 13.31
N ALA A 174 -13.82 3.42 13.09
CA ALA A 174 -13.36 2.37 14.01
C ALA A 174 -13.90 2.55 15.45
N GLY A 175 -15.17 2.94 15.58
CA GLY A 175 -15.80 3.31 16.84
C GLY A 175 -15.23 4.61 17.41
N GLY A 176 -14.97 5.60 16.56
CA GLY A 176 -14.40 6.91 16.95
C GLY A 176 -12.88 6.94 17.18
N ARG A 177 -12.18 5.82 17.05
CA ARG A 177 -10.72 5.72 17.28
C ARG A 177 -9.85 6.11 16.08
N ALA A 178 -10.43 6.16 14.88
CA ALA A 178 -9.68 6.41 13.67
C ALA A 178 -9.36 7.90 13.47
N GLY A 179 -8.11 8.21 13.16
CA GLY A 179 -7.65 9.56 12.83
C GLY A 179 -8.01 9.98 11.40
N SER A 180 -7.64 11.21 11.01
CA SER A 180 -7.85 11.70 9.65
C SER A 180 -7.00 10.92 8.63
N ALA A 181 -7.58 10.63 7.47
CA ALA A 181 -6.85 10.11 6.31
C ALA A 181 -5.82 11.11 5.76
N ASP A 182 -5.96 12.39 6.07
CA ASP A 182 -5.03 13.45 5.65
C ASP A 182 -3.63 13.19 6.19
N VAL A 183 -3.50 12.67 7.41
CA VAL A 183 -2.20 12.31 8.01
C VAL A 183 -1.47 11.25 7.17
N SER A 184 -2.21 10.33 6.55
CA SER A 184 -1.64 9.36 5.61
C SER A 184 -1.20 10.03 4.30
N GLY A 185 -2.00 10.98 3.79
CA GLY A 185 -1.65 11.76 2.60
C GLY A 185 -0.41 12.64 2.81
N GLU A 186 -0.27 13.27 3.97
CA GLU A 186 0.92 14.03 4.38
C GLU A 186 2.15 13.13 4.50
N THR A 187 1.99 11.93 5.06
CA THR A 187 3.07 10.94 5.14
C THR A 187 3.54 10.54 3.73
N ILE A 188 2.61 10.28 2.80
CA ILE A 188 2.94 10.00 1.39
C ILE A 188 3.66 11.19 0.76
N LEU A 189 3.15 12.41 0.94
CA LEU A 189 3.78 13.61 0.40
C LEU A 189 5.22 13.77 0.91
N SER A 190 5.48 13.48 2.20
CA SER A 190 6.83 13.55 2.76
C SER A 190 7.82 12.58 2.07
N ILE A 191 7.34 11.43 1.59
CA ILE A 191 8.14 10.48 0.79
C ILE A 191 8.45 11.11 -0.56
N ILE A 192 7.42 11.65 -1.24
CA ILE A 192 7.55 12.27 -2.58
C ILE A 192 8.50 13.46 -2.57
N GLU A 193 8.51 14.23 -1.48
CA GLU A 193 9.43 15.36 -1.26
C GLU A 193 10.87 14.91 -0.94
N GLY A 194 11.13 13.61 -0.82
CA GLY A 194 12.44 13.04 -0.50
C GLY A 194 12.84 13.15 0.98
N LYS A 195 11.95 13.65 1.86
CA LYS A 195 12.22 13.76 3.30
C LYS A 195 12.44 12.38 3.95
N ARG A 196 11.95 11.32 3.30
CA ARG A 196 12.05 9.93 3.76
C ARG A 196 13.05 9.09 2.96
N ASP A 197 13.94 9.70 2.17
CA ASP A 197 14.92 8.95 1.36
C ASP A 197 15.84 8.04 2.20
N ILE A 198 16.09 8.39 3.46
CA ILE A 198 16.85 7.55 4.41
C ILE A 198 16.10 6.26 4.81
N ASP A 199 14.81 6.18 4.52
CA ASP A 199 13.91 5.07 4.86
C ASP A 199 13.54 4.21 3.65
N VAL A 200 14.21 4.39 2.51
CA VAL A 200 14.06 3.48 1.36
C VAL A 200 14.25 2.03 1.80
N GLY A 201 13.32 1.17 1.41
CA GLY A 201 13.30 -0.25 1.76
C GLY A 201 12.80 -0.56 3.18
N LYS A 202 12.46 0.45 3.99
CA LYS A 202 11.95 0.28 5.35
C LYS A 202 10.42 0.42 5.42
N PHE A 203 9.83 -0.13 6.47
CA PHE A 203 8.39 -0.04 6.68
C PHE A 203 7.98 1.30 7.32
N VAL A 204 7.64 2.28 6.49
CA VAL A 204 7.37 3.66 6.91
C VAL A 204 6.04 3.80 7.64
N HIS A 205 6.03 4.62 8.69
CA HIS A 205 4.85 5.12 9.39
C HIS A 205 4.97 6.64 9.57
N LYS A 206 3.88 7.33 9.91
CA LYS A 206 3.90 8.77 10.23
C LYS A 206 4.88 9.11 11.38
N ASP A 207 5.01 8.19 12.34
CA ASP A 207 5.84 8.35 13.55
C ASP A 207 7.24 7.74 13.40
N GLY A 208 7.66 7.39 12.18
CA GLY A 208 8.99 6.81 11.92
C GLY A 208 8.94 5.57 11.05
N VAL A 209 9.52 4.47 11.54
CA VAL A 209 9.63 3.21 10.81
C VAL A 209 9.22 2.08 11.75
N HIS A 210 8.32 1.22 11.29
CA HIS A 210 8.02 -0.04 11.96
C HIS A 210 9.11 -1.07 11.66
N GLU A 211 9.38 -1.92 12.64
CA GLU A 211 10.13 -3.14 12.40
C GLU A 211 9.31 -4.04 11.45
N TRP A 212 9.94 -4.54 10.38
CA TRP A 212 9.24 -5.39 9.41
C TRP A 212 9.19 -6.84 9.87
N CYS A 213 10.36 -7.38 10.18
CA CYS A 213 10.56 -8.70 10.74
C CYS A 213 11.46 -8.52 11.95
N SER A 214 11.02 -8.98 13.13
CA SER A 214 11.89 -9.07 14.29
C SER A 214 13.11 -9.88 13.89
N ARG A 215 14.33 -9.47 14.29
CA ARG A 215 15.44 -10.44 14.33
C ARG A 215 14.89 -11.65 15.07
N MET A 216 14.79 -12.80 14.40
CA MET A 216 14.43 -14.05 15.06
C MET A 216 15.48 -14.25 16.13
N VAL A 217 15.21 -13.76 17.34
CA VAL A 217 15.98 -14.12 18.51
C VAL A 217 15.85 -15.63 18.55
N ASN A 218 17.00 -16.27 18.64
CA ASN A 218 17.28 -17.67 18.42
C ASN A 218 16.54 -18.59 19.43
N SER A 219 15.23 -18.48 19.54
CA SER A 219 14.40 -19.45 20.24
C SER A 219 14.27 -20.63 19.30
N ARG A 220 15.12 -21.63 19.51
CA ARG A 220 14.93 -22.99 19.00
C ARG A 220 13.57 -23.47 19.48
N VAL A 221 12.51 -23.15 18.75
CA VAL A 221 11.23 -23.85 18.87
C VAL A 221 11.43 -25.16 18.11
N PRO A 222 11.37 -26.34 18.76
CA PRO A 222 11.40 -27.59 18.04
C PRO A 222 10.18 -27.64 17.14
N ILE A 223 10.38 -27.52 15.83
CA ILE A 223 9.30 -27.70 14.86
C ILE A 223 9.01 -29.21 14.82
N TYR A 224 7.93 -29.62 15.47
CA TYR A 224 7.36 -30.94 15.26
C TYR A 224 6.46 -30.85 14.02
N LEU A 225 6.92 -31.40 12.90
CA LEU A 225 6.09 -31.62 11.72
C LEU A 225 5.49 -33.03 11.84
N PRO A 226 4.24 -33.21 12.29
CA PRO A 226 3.56 -34.46 12.00
C PRO A 226 3.30 -34.48 10.49
N GLU A 227 3.69 -35.58 9.84
CA GLU A 227 3.34 -35.83 8.44
C GLU A 227 1.82 -35.74 8.28
N ILE A 228 1.37 -34.79 7.45
CA ILE A 228 -0.03 -34.71 7.02
C ILE A 228 -0.06 -35.06 5.54
N VAL A 229 -0.82 -36.12 5.26
CA VAL A 229 -1.19 -36.70 3.96
C VAL A 229 -1.84 -35.67 3.04
#